data_AF-A0A2X1QJA0-F1
#
_entry.id   AF-A0A2X1QJA0-F1
#
_cell.length_a   1.000
_cell.length_b   1.000
_cell.length_c   1.000
_cell.angle_alpha   90.00
_cell.angle_beta   90.00
_cell.angle_gamma   90.00
#
_symmetry.space_group_name_H-M   'P 1'
#
loop_
_entity.id
_entity.type
_entity.pdbx_description
1 polymer ?
#
loop_
_entity_poly.entity_id
_entity_poly.type
_entity_poly.pdbx_seq_one_letter_code
_entity_poly.pdbx_strand_id
1 'polypeptide(L)'
;MGLMLQKFMCSMEDRIDVIPVDYCADALLMLLNQPLAHGEVVHISAGEENSVKFAEIDRAMAQALEQAPVGDKYAQVSYETLVK
;
A
#
# COMPACT_ATOMS: atom_id res chain seq x y z
N MET A 1 -4.52 -7.00 4.76
CA MET A 1 -5.77 -7.70 4.41
C MET A 1 -5.82 -8.19 2.95
N GLY A 2 -5.47 -7.39 1.93
CA GLY A 2 -5.52 -7.85 0.52
C GLY A 2 -4.65 -9.07 0.18
N LEU A 3 -3.44 -9.16 0.74
CA LEU A 3 -2.53 -10.31 0.56
C LEU A 3 -3.08 -11.65 1.10
N MET A 4 -3.93 -11.62 2.13
CA MET A 4 -4.57 -12.82 2.68
C MET A 4 -5.55 -13.47 1.70
N LEU A 5 -6.02 -12.72 0.70
CA LEU A 5 -6.92 -13.22 -0.33
C LEU A 5 -6.19 -14.03 -1.40
N GLN A 6 -4.84 -13.96 -1.45
CA GLN A 6 -3.97 -14.64 -2.42
C GLN A 6 -4.28 -14.31 -3.90
N LYS A 7 -5.23 -13.40 -4.16
CA LYS A 7 -5.70 -12.97 -5.46
C LYS A 7 -5.90 -11.47 -5.45
N PHE A 8 -5.16 -10.75 -6.29
CA PHE A 8 -5.29 -9.31 -6.39
C PHE A 8 -4.90 -8.83 -7.81
N MET A 9 -5.28 -7.61 -8.19
CA MET A 9 -4.97 -7.10 -9.55
C MET A 9 -3.52 -6.66 -9.71
N CYS A 10 -2.86 -6.29 -8.61
CA CYS A 10 -1.48 -5.83 -8.62
C CYS A 10 -0.51 -6.99 -8.80
N SER A 11 0.62 -6.74 -9.44
CA SER A 11 1.77 -7.63 -9.40
C SER A 11 2.45 -7.57 -8.03
N MET A 12 3.17 -8.64 -7.66
CA MET A 12 4.02 -8.63 -6.46
C MET A 12 5.17 -7.60 -6.56
N GLU A 13 5.51 -7.20 -7.78
CA GLU A 13 6.53 -6.18 -8.06
C GLU A 13 5.98 -4.75 -8.07
N ASP A 14 4.64 -4.57 -8.05
CA ASP A 14 4.03 -3.25 -8.00
C ASP A 14 4.31 -2.59 -6.65
N ARG A 15 4.50 -1.27 -6.68
CA ARG A 15 4.80 -0.45 -5.51
C ARG A 15 3.52 0.19 -4.98
N ILE A 16 3.41 0.25 -3.66
CA ILE A 16 2.33 0.89 -2.93
C ILE A 16 2.92 1.71 -1.77
N ASP A 17 2.33 2.89 -1.54
CA ASP A 17 2.61 3.66 -0.34
C ASP A 17 1.75 3.14 0.81
N VAL A 18 2.42 2.58 1.82
CA VAL A 18 1.80 2.19 3.09
C VAL A 18 2.34 3.14 4.15
N ILE A 19 1.53 4.14 4.50
CA ILE A 19 1.86 5.11 5.55
C ILE A 19 0.98 4.88 6.80
N PRO A 20 1.51 5.10 8.01
CA PRO A 20 0.69 5.08 9.22
C PRO A 20 -0.43 6.13 9.15
N VAL A 21 -1.59 5.79 9.71
CA VAL A 21 -2.73 6.72 9.75
C VAL A 21 -2.40 7.99 10.53
N ASP A 22 -1.63 7.88 11.61
CA ASP A 22 -1.22 9.01 12.44
C ASP A 22 -0.29 9.97 11.66
N TYR A 23 0.63 9.42 10.86
CA TYR A 23 1.47 10.23 9.96
C TYR A 23 0.63 11.02 8.96
N CYS A 24 -0.41 10.39 8.39
CA CYS A 24 -1.33 11.08 7.49
C CYS A 24 -2.11 12.19 8.22
N ALA A 25 -2.57 11.93 9.45
CA ALA A 25 -3.26 12.93 10.27
C ALA A 25 -2.37 14.14 10.57
N ASP A 26 -1.11 13.91 10.95
CA ASP A 26 -0.13 14.97 11.19
C ASP A 26 0.14 15.80 9.93
N ALA A 27 0.31 15.14 8.78
CA ALA A 27 0.50 15.83 7.50
C ALA A 27 -0.71 16.72 7.16
N LEU A 28 -1.93 16.24 7.39
CA LEU A 28 -3.15 17.04 7.19
C LEU A 28 -3.18 18.27 8.11
N LEU A 29 -2.78 18.13 9.37
CA LEU A 29 -2.68 19.27 10.30
C LEU A 29 -1.63 20.29 9.85
N MET A 30 -0.49 19.85 9.30
CA MET A 30 0.53 20.74 8.75
C MET A 30 -0.01 21.55 7.57
N LEU A 31 -0.80 20.92 6.69
CA LEU A 31 -1.38 21.58 5.50
C LEU A 31 -2.35 22.70 5.84
N LEU A 32 -3.02 22.66 7.00
CA LEU A 32 -3.91 23.74 7.46
C LEU A 32 -3.18 25.09 7.63
N ASN A 33 -1.86 25.05 7.81
CA ASN A 33 -1.03 26.24 8.01
C ASN A 33 -0.26 26.65 6.74
N GLN A 34 -0.45 25.95 5.62
CA GLN A 34 0.23 26.24 4.37
C GLN A 34 -0.63 27.12 3.46
N PRO A 35 -0.03 28.02 2.67
CA PRO A 35 -0.74 28.86 1.72
C PRO A 35 -1.09 28.06 0.45
N LEU A 36 -1.97 27.07 0.57
CA LEU A 36 -2.44 26.26 -0.57
C LEU A 36 -3.39 27.07 -1.44
N ALA A 37 -3.22 26.97 -2.75
CA ALA A 37 -4.12 27.58 -3.71
C ALA A 37 -5.48 26.87 -3.72
N HIS A 38 -6.54 27.59 -4.06
CA HIS A 38 -7.85 26.99 -4.20
C HIS A 38 -7.84 25.91 -5.29
N GLY A 39 -8.25 24.68 -4.94
CA GLY A 39 -8.24 23.53 -5.84
C GLY A 39 -6.89 22.83 -5.97
N GLU A 40 -5.89 23.21 -5.17
CA GLU A 40 -4.60 22.51 -5.14
C GLU A 40 -4.75 21.08 -4.62
N VAL A 41 -4.13 20.13 -5.32
CA VAL A 41 -4.14 18.71 -4.97
C VAL A 41 -2.79 18.35 -4.38
N VAL A 42 -2.80 17.85 -3.14
CA VAL A 42 -1.60 17.44 -2.41
C VAL A 42 -1.56 15.92 -2.28
N HIS A 43 -0.41 15.33 -2.56
CA HIS A 43 -0.17 13.90 -2.39
C HIS A 43 0.60 13.65 -1.10
N ILE A 44 -0.01 12.91 -0.17
CA ILE A 44 0.64 12.42 1.05
C ILE A 44 1.07 10.98 0.80
N SER A 45 2.38 10.75 0.71
CA SER A 45 2.96 9.45 0.39
C SER A 45 4.15 9.13 1.29
N ALA A 46 4.62 7.88 1.24
CA ALA A 46 5.90 7.49 1.83
C ALA A 46 7.08 8.03 1.00
N GLY A 47 6.81 8.39 -0.27
CA GLY A 47 7.80 8.89 -1.21
C GLY A 47 8.42 7.75 -2.04
N GLU A 48 9.13 8.12 -3.11
CA GLU A 48 9.69 7.15 -4.06
C GLU A 48 10.66 6.16 -3.37
N GLU A 49 11.46 6.66 -2.42
CA GLU A 49 12.43 5.87 -1.66
C GLU A 49 11.81 4.94 -0.60
N ASN A 50 10.62 5.26 -0.08
CA ASN A 50 9.98 4.47 1.00
C ASN A 50 8.69 3.76 0.58
N SER A 51 8.26 3.90 -0.68
CA SER A 51 7.23 3.02 -1.23
C SER A 51 7.72 1.58 -1.20
N VAL A 52 6.81 0.63 -0.97
CA VAL A 52 7.16 -0.78 -0.78
C VAL A 52 6.48 -1.64 -1.84
N LYS A 53 7.12 -2.73 -2.22
CA LYS A 53 6.51 -3.73 -3.10
C LYS A 53 5.54 -4.61 -2.32
N PHE A 54 4.53 -5.14 -2.99
CA PHE A 54 3.66 -6.16 -2.38
C PHE A 54 4.43 -7.39 -1.88
N ALA A 55 5.52 -7.79 -2.57
CA ALA A 55 6.43 -8.84 -2.12
C ALA A 55 7.13 -8.52 -0.79
N GLU A 56 7.47 -7.26 -0.54
CA GLU A 56 8.13 -6.84 0.70
C GLU A 56 7.14 -6.84 1.87
N ILE A 57 5.90 -6.40 1.61
CA ILE A 57 4.80 -6.48 2.59
C ILE A 57 4.51 -7.94 2.97
N ASP A 58 4.41 -8.82 1.97
CA ASP A 58 4.17 -10.25 2.20
C ASP A 58 5.24 -10.88 3.09
N ARG A 59 6.52 -10.62 2.79
CA ARG A 59 7.66 -11.11 3.60
C ARG A 59 7.64 -10.56 5.02
N ALA A 60 7.38 -9.26 5.18
CA ALA A 60 7.32 -8.64 6.51
C ALA A 60 6.17 -9.21 7.34
N MET A 61 5.00 -9.43 6.74
CA MET A 61 3.86 -10.08 7.40
C MET A 61 4.15 -11.53 7.77
N ALA A 62 4.71 -12.30 6.85
CA ALA A 62 5.08 -13.70 7.06
C ALA A 62 6.06 -13.84 8.23
N GLN A 63 7.08 -12.97 8.28
CA GLN A 63 8.02 -12.92 9.38
C GLN A 63 7.35 -12.55 10.71
N ALA A 64 6.47 -11.54 10.73
CA ALA A 64 5.79 -11.10 11.95
C ALA A 64 4.79 -12.14 12.49
N LEU A 65 4.21 -12.97 11.62
CA LEU A 65 3.24 -14.01 11.99
C LEU A 65 3.86 -15.41 12.15
N GLU A 66 5.18 -15.55 11.95
CA GLU A 66 5.88 -16.84 11.93
C GLU A 66 5.27 -17.84 10.93
N GLN A 67 4.88 -17.34 9.76
CA GLN A 67 4.27 -18.13 8.68
C GLN A 67 5.11 -18.03 7.40
N ALA A 68 4.86 -18.94 6.44
CA ALA A 68 5.47 -18.84 5.12
C ALA A 68 4.84 -17.69 4.31
N PRO A 69 5.63 -16.97 3.49
CA PRO A 69 5.12 -15.94 2.59
C PRO A 69 4.11 -16.52 1.58
N VAL A 70 3.15 -15.70 1.16
CA VAL A 70 2.08 -16.08 0.24
C VAL A 70 2.53 -16.02 -1.22
N GLY A 71 3.67 -15.36 -1.53
CA GLY A 71 4.15 -15.13 -2.89
C GLY A 71 4.04 -16.32 -3.86
N ASP A 72 4.35 -17.54 -3.44
CA ASP A 72 4.27 -18.74 -4.29
C ASP A 72 2.82 -19.15 -4.67
N LYS A 73 1.84 -18.70 -3.87
CA LYS A 73 0.41 -18.94 -4.06
C LYS A 73 -0.32 -17.71 -4.59
N TYR A 74 0.39 -16.60 -4.74
CA TYR A 74 -0.19 -15.34 -5.19
C TYR A 74 -0.56 -15.43 -6.67
N ALA A 75 -1.82 -15.17 -6.99
CA ALA A 75 -2.29 -15.05 -8.36
C ALA A 75 -2.67 -13.59 -8.66
N GLN A 76 -1.96 -12.99 -9.61
CA GLN A 76 -2.43 -11.75 -10.21
C GLN A 76 -3.68 -12.06 -11.05
N VAL A 77 -4.81 -11.42 -10.74
CA VAL A 77 -6.10 -11.70 -11.37
C VAL A 77 -6.69 -10.44 -12.01
N SER A 78 -7.47 -10.61 -13.08
CA SER A 78 -8.20 -9.49 -13.68
C SER A 78 -9.36 -9.03 -12.80
N TYR A 79 -9.83 -7.80 -13.03
CA TYR A 79 -11.01 -7.24 -12.34
C TYR A 79 -12.23 -8.17 -12.45
N GLU A 80 -12.50 -8.73 -13.64
CA GLU A 80 -13.60 -9.65 -13.90
C GLU A 80 -13.54 -10.93 -13.04
N THR A 81 -12.35 -11.33 -12.61
CA THR A 81 -12.12 -12.51 -11.75
C THR A 81 -12.32 -12.19 -10.27
N LEU A 82 -12.21 -10.93 -9.86
CA LEU A 82 -12.41 -10.49 -8.47
C LEU A 82 -13.88 -10.23 -8.12
N VAL A 83 -14.70 -9.90 -9.11
CA VAL A 83 -16.13 -9.55 -8.91
C VAL A 83 -17.10 -10.72 -9.11
N LYS A 84 -16.57 -11.93 -9.38
CA LYS A 84 -17.35 -13.18 -9.44
C LYS A 84 -17.14 -13.99 -8.18
#